data_AF-A0A497A1B0-F1
#
_entry.id   AF-A0A497A1B0-F1
#
_cell.length_a   1.000
_cell.length_b   1.000
_cell.length_c   1.000
_cell.angle_alpha   90.00
_cell.angle_beta   90.00
_cell.angle_gamma   90.00
#
_symmetry.space_group_name_H-M   'P 1'
#
loop_
_entity.id
_entity.type
_entity.pdbx_description
1 polymer ?
#
loop_
_entity_poly.entity_id
_entity_poly.type
_entity_poly.pdbx_seq_one_letter_code
_entity_poly.pdbx_strand_id
1 'polypeptide(L)'
;MNLQQTVENLDFYCVDYARRIVDNLRAKERLSGDDISHSVSKFLNILHVNGLYAYLLYVLWKRYNGTPAERKIAAKLDTMLVGEPGEHSLLRLEAIGLPLEKAEDTIAAGRELARDLPNLFLAKELLTRTLTYVRLHARGVA
;
A
#
# COMPACT_ATOMS: atom_id res chain seq x y z
N MET A 1 4.54 31.55 19.91
CA MET A 1 5.33 30.53 19.19
C MET A 1 4.75 30.37 17.81
N ASN A 2 5.45 30.84 16.77
CA ASN A 2 5.10 30.56 15.38
C ASN A 2 5.38 29.08 15.13
N LEU A 3 4.34 28.25 15.12
CA LEU A 3 4.43 26.91 14.58
C LEU A 3 4.60 27.07 13.07
N GLN A 4 5.82 26.90 12.59
CA GLN A 4 6.10 26.79 11.17
C GLN A 4 5.51 25.45 10.72
N GLN A 5 4.23 25.45 10.34
CA GLN A 5 3.55 24.28 9.81
C GLN A 5 4.17 23.95 8.45
N THR A 6 5.11 23.01 8.43
CA THR A 6 5.54 22.36 7.20
C THR A 6 4.43 21.41 6.76
N VAL A 7 3.73 21.76 5.68
CA VAL A 7 2.76 20.85 5.08
C VAL A 7 3.53 19.71 4.43
N GLU A 8 3.50 18.54 5.06
CA GLU A 8 4.03 17.29 4.50
C GLU A 8 3.26 16.92 3.22
N ASN A 9 3.96 16.77 2.10
CA ASN A 9 3.33 16.38 0.84
C ASN A 9 3.15 14.85 0.80
N LEU A 10 2.01 14.38 1.30
CA LEU A 10 1.73 12.94 1.36
C LEU A 10 1.62 12.29 -0.04
N ASP A 11 1.32 13.08 -1.06
CA ASP A 11 1.25 12.62 -2.45
C ASP A 11 2.64 12.20 -2.97
N PHE A 12 3.68 12.92 -2.55
CA PHE A 12 5.06 12.57 -2.87
C PHE A 12 5.42 11.17 -2.37
N TYR A 13 5.06 10.82 -1.13
CA TYR A 13 5.30 9.47 -0.63
C TYR A 13 4.52 8.42 -1.42
N CYS A 14 3.27 8.70 -1.81
CA CYS A 14 2.47 7.79 -2.63
C CYS A 14 3.17 7.48 -3.97
N VAL A 15 3.68 8.51 -4.66
CA VAL A 15 4.39 8.34 -5.94
C VAL A 15 5.72 7.61 -5.74
N ASP A 16 6.50 7.97 -4.72
CA ASP A 16 7.80 7.36 -4.49
C ASP A 16 7.67 5.87 -4.12
N TYR A 17 6.74 5.51 -3.24
CA TYR A 17 6.46 4.10 -2.94
C TYR A 17 5.95 3.35 -4.15
N ALA A 18 5.07 3.96 -4.95
CA ALA A 18 4.58 3.34 -6.18
C ALA A 18 5.71 2.99 -7.15
N ARG A 19 6.64 3.92 -7.38
CA ARG A 19 7.83 3.71 -8.21
C ARG A 19 8.68 2.57 -7.65
N ARG A 20 9.02 2.61 -6.35
CA ARG A 20 9.84 1.56 -5.71
C ARG A 20 9.19 0.17 -5.81
N ILE A 21 7.86 0.09 -5.66
CA ILE A 21 7.10 -1.17 -5.82
C ILE A 21 7.28 -1.71 -7.24
N VAL A 22 7.03 -0.90 -8.26
CA VAL A 22 7.08 -1.34 -9.66
C VAL A 22 8.51 -1.67 -10.09
N ASP A 23 9.48 -0.83 -9.73
CA ASP A 23 10.90 -1.07 -10.02
C ASP A 23 11.37 -2.40 -9.41
N ASN A 24 10.95 -2.68 -8.17
CA ASN A 24 11.27 -3.95 -7.51
C ASN A 24 10.64 -5.16 -8.22
N LEU A 25 9.35 -5.08 -8.56
CA LEU A 25 8.62 -6.16 -9.24
C LEU A 25 9.15 -6.42 -10.65
N ARG A 26 9.61 -5.39 -11.36
CA ARG A 26 10.22 -5.56 -12.69
C ARG A 26 11.65 -6.07 -12.60
N ALA A 27 12.50 -5.41 -11.82
CA ALA A 27 13.93 -5.71 -11.79
C ALA A 27 14.26 -7.04 -11.09
N LYS A 28 13.60 -7.32 -9.95
CA LYS A 28 13.89 -8.52 -9.16
C LYS A 28 12.98 -9.69 -9.54
N GLU A 29 11.69 -9.41 -9.71
CA GLU A 29 10.69 -10.45 -9.91
C GLU A 29 10.38 -10.76 -11.38
N ARG A 30 10.90 -9.94 -12.31
CA ARG A 30 10.72 -10.03 -13.76
C ARG A 30 9.26 -10.08 -14.20
N LEU A 31 8.40 -9.37 -13.49
CA LEU A 31 6.97 -9.27 -13.85
C LEU A 31 6.76 -8.24 -14.95
N SER A 32 5.84 -8.54 -15.86
CA SER A 32 5.43 -7.59 -16.90
C SER A 32 4.62 -6.44 -16.32
N GLY A 33 4.63 -5.29 -17.02
CA GLY A 33 3.76 -4.17 -16.67
C GLY A 33 2.28 -4.54 -16.64
N ASP A 34 1.86 -5.44 -17.52
CA ASP A 34 0.48 -5.92 -17.63
C ASP A 34 0.08 -6.78 -16.44
N ASP A 35 0.94 -7.72 -15.99
CA ASP A 35 0.68 -8.54 -14.80
C ASP A 35 0.48 -7.68 -13.56
N ILE A 36 1.35 -6.67 -13.38
CA ILE A 36 1.30 -5.73 -12.27
C ILE A 36 0.01 -4.91 -12.36
N SER A 37 -0.25 -4.26 -13.50
CA SER A 37 -1.43 -3.40 -13.72
C SER A 37 -2.74 -4.18 -13.53
N HIS A 38 -2.82 -5.41 -14.05
CA HIS A 38 -4.00 -6.25 -13.94
C HIS A 38 -4.28 -6.63 -12.49
N SER A 39 -3.26 -7.09 -11.75
CA SER A 39 -3.40 -7.46 -10.34
C SER A 39 -3.76 -6.26 -9.47
N VAL A 40 -3.07 -5.14 -9.64
CA VAL A 40 -3.30 -3.89 -8.91
C VAL A 40 -4.71 -3.34 -9.15
N SER A 41 -5.26 -3.52 -10.36
CA SER A 41 -6.64 -3.12 -10.65
C SER A 41 -7.66 -3.91 -9.82
N LYS A 42 -7.42 -5.21 -9.57
CA LYS A 42 -8.28 -6.02 -8.69
C LYS A 42 -8.19 -5.56 -7.24
N PHE A 43 -6.98 -5.30 -6.76
CA PHE A 43 -6.73 -4.77 -5.42
C PHE A 43 -7.42 -3.41 -5.20
N LEU A 44 -7.28 -2.48 -6.14
CA LEU A 44 -7.98 -1.18 -6.13
C LEU A 44 -9.51 -1.36 -6.09
N ASN A 45 -10.05 -2.26 -6.91
CA ASN A 45 -11.49 -2.50 -6.95
C ASN A 45 -12.02 -2.94 -5.58
N ILE A 46 -11.33 -3.86 -4.91
CA ILE A 46 -11.72 -4.33 -3.57
C ILE A 46 -11.61 -3.19 -2.55
N LEU A 47 -10.53 -2.40 -2.58
CA LEU A 47 -10.36 -1.26 -1.69
C LEU A 47 -11.49 -0.23 -1.85
N HIS A 48 -11.92 0.03 -3.09
CA HIS A 48 -13.00 0.96 -3.38
C HIS A 48 -14.37 0.43 -2.96
N VAL A 49 -14.70 -0.80 -3.36
CA VAL A 49 -16.05 -1.39 -3.21
C VAL A 49 -16.28 -1.96 -1.81
N ASN A 50 -15.29 -2.64 -1.24
CA ASN A 50 -15.43 -3.38 0.02
C ASN A 50 -14.72 -2.71 1.20
N GLY A 51 -13.85 -1.73 0.93
CA GLY A 51 -13.17 -0.95 1.96
C GLY A 51 -11.82 -1.53 2.40
N LEU A 52 -11.18 -0.83 3.34
CA LEU A 52 -9.79 -1.07 3.73
C LEU A 52 -9.56 -2.48 4.29
N TYR A 53 -10.36 -2.90 5.26
CA TYR A 53 -10.13 -4.17 5.94
C TYR A 53 -10.27 -5.37 4.99
N ALA A 54 -11.25 -5.32 4.07
CA ALA A 54 -11.42 -6.33 3.02
C ALA A 54 -10.21 -6.37 2.07
N TYR A 55 -9.67 -5.20 1.70
CA TYR A 55 -8.45 -5.10 0.92
C TYR A 55 -7.26 -5.75 1.65
N LEU A 56 -7.05 -5.46 2.94
CA LEU A 56 -5.95 -6.03 3.73
C LEU A 56 -6.02 -7.56 3.78
N LEU A 57 -7.22 -8.10 4.07
CA LEU A 57 -7.46 -9.55 4.04
C LEU A 57 -7.17 -10.16 2.67
N TYR A 58 -7.59 -9.49 1.60
CA TYR A 58 -7.40 -9.98 0.25
C TYR A 58 -5.94 -9.97 -0.18
N VAL A 59 -5.18 -8.93 0.19
CA VAL A 59 -3.73 -8.87 -0.04
C VAL A 59 -3.03 -10.03 0.66
N LEU A 60 -3.31 -10.25 1.95
CA LEU A 60 -2.71 -11.37 2.69
C LEU A 60 -3.12 -12.72 2.11
N TRP A 61 -4.39 -12.90 1.75
CA TRP A 61 -4.83 -14.14 1.13
C TRP A 61 -4.09 -14.39 -0.19
N LYS A 62 -3.93 -13.35 -1.04
CA LYS A 62 -3.19 -13.43 -2.30
C LYS A 62 -1.70 -13.70 -2.11
N ARG A 63 -1.08 -13.18 -1.04
CA ARG A 63 0.33 -13.46 -0.68
C ARG A 63 0.60 -14.95 -0.54
N TYR A 64 -0.35 -15.73 0.00
CA TYR A 64 -0.18 -17.16 0.24
C TYR A 64 -0.88 -18.06 -0.79
N ASN A 65 -1.98 -17.61 -1.39
CA ASN A 65 -2.86 -18.45 -2.22
C ASN A 65 -3.01 -17.97 -3.67
N GLY A 66 -2.40 -16.84 -4.04
CA GLY A 66 -2.44 -16.33 -5.41
C GLY A 66 -1.61 -17.15 -6.40
N THR A 67 -1.67 -16.80 -7.68
CA THR A 67 -0.71 -17.28 -8.69
C THR A 67 0.72 -16.83 -8.33
N PRO A 68 1.79 -17.40 -8.93
CA PRO A 68 3.16 -16.96 -8.64
C PRO A 68 3.38 -15.45 -8.77
N ALA A 69 2.80 -14.82 -9.81
CA ALA A 69 2.85 -13.37 -10.00
C ALA A 69 2.04 -12.63 -8.92
N GLU A 70 0.81 -13.06 -8.65
CA GLU A 70 -0.04 -12.43 -7.64
C GLU A 70 0.57 -12.51 -6.24
N ARG A 71 1.22 -13.62 -5.88
CA ARG A 71 1.91 -13.77 -4.57
C ARG A 71 3.02 -12.76 -4.41
N LYS A 72 3.85 -12.57 -5.45
CA LYS A 72 4.95 -11.60 -5.45
C LYS A 72 4.44 -10.16 -5.35
N ILE A 73 3.40 -9.84 -6.12
CA ILE A 73 2.76 -8.51 -6.09
C ILE A 73 2.14 -8.27 -4.71
N ALA A 74 1.35 -9.21 -4.19
CA ALA A 74 0.70 -9.09 -2.90
C ALA A 74 1.72 -8.97 -1.75
N ALA A 75 2.77 -9.79 -1.73
CA ALA A 75 3.85 -9.67 -0.75
C ALA A 75 4.53 -8.30 -0.80
N LYS A 76 4.73 -7.74 -2.01
CA LYS A 76 5.33 -6.43 -2.18
C LYS A 76 4.42 -5.30 -1.71
N LEU A 77 3.15 -5.35 -2.08
CA LEU A 77 2.15 -4.37 -1.61
C LEU A 77 2.00 -4.41 -0.10
N ASP A 78 1.96 -5.60 0.49
CA ASP A 78 1.85 -5.80 1.94
C ASP A 78 3.03 -5.15 2.68
N THR A 79 4.25 -5.60 2.38
CA THR A 79 5.50 -5.12 3.03
C THR A 79 5.75 -3.63 2.82
N MET A 80 5.50 -3.10 1.62
CA MET A 80 5.81 -1.69 1.33
C MET A 80 4.70 -0.72 1.73
N LEU A 81 3.45 -1.16 1.83
CA LEU A 81 2.36 -0.24 2.16
C LEU A 81 1.94 -0.32 3.61
N VAL A 82 1.90 -1.52 4.20
CA VAL A 82 1.45 -1.72 5.59
C VAL A 82 2.59 -2.23 6.46
N GLY A 83 3.18 -3.35 6.09
CA GLY A 83 4.37 -3.93 6.71
C GLY A 83 4.23 -4.29 8.19
N GLU A 84 5.32 -4.84 8.71
CA GLU A 84 5.50 -5.19 10.12
C GLU A 84 6.17 -4.04 10.90
N PRO A 85 6.11 -4.03 12.25
CA PRO A 85 6.83 -3.06 13.06
C PRO A 85 8.32 -2.96 12.68
N GLY A 86 8.79 -1.73 12.46
CA GLY A 86 10.18 -1.47 12.06
C GLY A 86 10.44 -1.57 10.54
N GLU A 87 9.48 -2.04 9.75
CA GLU A 87 9.58 -1.98 8.29
C GLU A 87 9.34 -0.55 7.78
N HIS A 88 10.09 -0.16 6.76
CA HIS A 88 9.92 1.12 6.08
C HIS A 88 8.73 1.03 5.10
N SER A 89 7.52 1.00 5.66
CA SER A 89 6.25 0.94 4.93
C SER A 89 5.52 2.29 4.94
N LEU A 90 4.70 2.54 3.91
CA LEU A 90 4.02 3.82 3.72
C LEU A 90 3.18 4.22 4.94
N LEU A 91 2.31 3.33 5.44
CA LEU A 91 1.40 3.67 6.53
C LEU A 91 2.10 3.79 7.90
N ARG A 92 3.35 3.33 8.03
CA ARG A 92 4.15 3.43 9.26
C ARG A 92 5.16 4.58 9.25
N LEU A 93 5.15 5.42 8.22
CA LEU A 93 5.98 6.62 8.21
C LEU A 93 5.55 7.57 9.32
N GLU A 94 6.50 8.10 10.08
CA GLU A 94 6.25 9.10 11.13
C GLU A 94 5.51 10.33 10.57
N ALA A 95 5.89 10.75 9.36
CA ALA A 95 5.25 11.83 8.60
C ALA A 95 3.74 11.63 8.36
N ILE A 96 3.26 10.38 8.35
CA ILE A 96 1.86 10.03 8.11
C ILE A 96 1.08 10.05 9.43
N GLY A 97 1.73 9.74 10.56
CA GLY A 97 1.15 9.87 11.90
C GLY A 97 0.03 8.89 12.22
N LEU A 98 -0.03 7.72 11.56
CA LEU A 98 -1.02 6.68 11.87
C LEU A 98 -0.58 5.88 13.12
N PRO A 99 -1.52 5.55 14.03
CA PRO A 99 -1.21 4.89 15.31
C PRO A 99 -1.00 3.38 15.14
N LEU A 100 0.09 2.98 14.48
CA LEU A 100 0.38 1.58 14.12
C LEU A 100 1.51 0.96 14.95
N GLU A 101 2.00 1.63 15.99
CA GLU A 101 3.17 1.20 16.76
C GLU A 101 2.96 -0.15 17.45
N LYS A 102 1.71 -0.44 17.85
CA LYS A 102 1.31 -1.69 18.52
C LYS A 102 0.79 -2.76 17.56
N ALA A 103 0.64 -2.43 16.27
CA ALA A 103 0.14 -3.38 15.28
C ALA A 103 1.27 -4.30 14.84
N GLU A 104 1.22 -5.56 15.26
CA GLU A 104 2.26 -6.57 14.96
C GLU A 104 2.26 -7.01 13.49
N ASP A 105 1.11 -6.95 12.82
CA ASP A 105 0.96 -7.35 11.42
C ASP A 105 -0.08 -6.48 10.68
N THR A 106 -0.28 -6.78 9.40
CA THR A 106 -1.23 -6.10 8.53
C THR A 106 -2.69 -6.20 9.00
N ILE A 107 -3.10 -7.29 9.65
CA ILE A 107 -4.46 -7.44 10.20
C ILE A 107 -4.62 -6.62 11.47
N ALA A 108 -3.64 -6.66 12.37
CA ALA A 108 -3.59 -5.83 13.55
C ALA A 108 -3.61 -4.34 13.18
N ALA A 109 -2.88 -3.95 12.13
CA ALA A 109 -2.91 -2.58 11.60
C ALA A 109 -4.32 -2.21 11.13
N GLY A 110 -4.98 -3.10 10.38
CA GLY A 110 -6.38 -2.93 10.00
C GLY A 110 -7.33 -2.75 11.18
N ARG A 111 -7.09 -3.45 12.30
CA ARG A 111 -7.89 -3.32 13.53
C ARG A 111 -7.65 -2.00 14.24
N GLU A 112 -6.39 -1.55 14.34
CA GLU A 112 -6.06 -0.26 14.94
C GLU A 112 -6.67 0.89 14.13
N LEU A 113 -6.55 0.86 12.80
CA LEU A 113 -7.16 1.86 11.91
C LEU A 113 -8.69 1.88 12.02
N ALA A 114 -9.34 0.73 12.21
CA ALA A 114 -10.79 0.65 12.34
C ALA A 114 -11.33 1.29 13.64
N ARG A 115 -10.47 1.60 14.62
CA ARG A 115 -10.87 2.26 15.87
C ARG A 115 -11.03 3.78 15.71
N ASP A 116 -10.45 4.36 14.67
CA ASP A 116 -10.50 5.80 14.41
C ASP A 116 -10.84 6.08 12.94
N LEU A 117 -12.01 6.68 12.73
CA LEU A 117 -12.56 6.90 11.40
C LEU A 117 -11.68 7.83 10.53
N PRO A 118 -11.14 8.95 11.03
CA PRO A 118 -10.16 9.76 10.30
C PRO A 118 -8.94 8.96 9.81
N ASN A 119 -8.30 8.18 10.69
CA ASN A 119 -7.15 7.36 10.35
C ASN A 119 -7.50 6.28 9.33
N LEU A 120 -8.69 5.67 9.45
CA LEU A 120 -9.20 4.71 8.47
C LEU A 120 -9.31 5.33 7.07
N PHE A 121 -9.87 6.54 6.98
CA PHE A 121 -10.02 7.23 5.69
C PHE A 121 -8.69 7.72 5.13
N LEU A 122 -7.80 8.23 5.98
CA LEU A 122 -6.46 8.63 5.57
C LEU A 122 -5.69 7.44 4.97
N ALA A 123 -5.67 6.30 5.68
CA ALA A 123 -5.03 5.08 5.18
C ALA A 123 -5.65 4.61 3.86
N LYS A 124 -6.99 4.63 3.75
CA LYS A 124 -7.67 4.29 2.49
C LYS A 124 -7.26 5.20 1.34
N GLU A 125 -7.17 6.52 1.55
CA GLU A 125 -6.78 7.49 0.53
C GLU A 125 -5.33 7.28 0.08
N LEU A 126 -4.41 7.12 1.02
CA LEU A 126 -2.99 6.88 0.74
C LEU A 126 -2.77 5.60 -0.08
N LEU A 127 -3.44 4.51 0.30
CA LEU A 127 -3.38 3.25 -0.45
C LEU A 127 -4.01 3.39 -1.83
N THR A 128 -5.15 4.08 -1.93
CA THR A 128 -5.84 4.33 -3.21
C THR A 128 -4.94 5.09 -4.18
N ARG A 129 -4.33 6.19 -3.71
CA ARG A 129 -3.39 6.99 -4.52
C ARG A 129 -2.16 6.19 -4.91
N THR A 130 -1.54 5.52 -3.95
CA THR A 130 -0.32 4.74 -4.21
C THR A 130 -0.58 3.63 -5.21
N LEU A 131 -1.65 2.84 -5.05
CA LEU A 131 -2.01 1.78 -6.00
C LEU A 131 -2.39 2.34 -7.38
N THR A 132 -2.99 3.52 -7.44
CA THR A 132 -3.25 4.22 -8.70
C THR A 132 -1.94 4.56 -9.40
N TYR A 133 -0.96 5.12 -8.68
CA TYR A 133 0.37 5.39 -9.22
C TYR A 133 1.13 4.12 -9.60
N VAL A 134 1.02 3.03 -8.84
CA VAL A 134 1.59 1.73 -9.20
C VAL A 134 1.05 1.29 -10.56
N ARG A 135 -0.27 1.36 -10.74
CA ARG A 135 -0.92 0.98 -12.01
C ARG A 135 -0.47 1.86 -13.17
N LEU A 136 -0.38 3.18 -12.97
CA LEU A 136 0.07 4.12 -13.99
C LEU A 136 1.54 3.87 -14.37
N HIS A 137 2.41 3.74 -13.37
CA HIS A 137 3.85 3.52 -13.59
C HIS A 137 4.13 2.16 -14.23
N ALA A 138 3.39 1.11 -13.83
CA ALA A 138 3.48 -0.21 -14.45
C ALA A 138 3.15 -0.19 -15.95
N ARG A 139 2.27 0.69 -16.41
CA ARG A 139 1.91 0.86 -17.83
C ARG A 139 2.87 1.79 -18.58
N GLY A 140 3.37 2.84 -17.92
CA GLY A 140 4.16 3.90 -18.55
C GLY A 140 5.61 3.54 -18.87
N VAL A 141 6.15 2.46 -18.30
CA VAL A 141 7.55 2.03 -18.52
C VAL A 141 7.61 0.84 -19.49
N ALA A 142 6.71 0.74 -20.47
CA ALA A 142 6.71 -0.37 -21.44
C ALA A 142 7.98 -0.39 -22.31
#